data_AF-A0A8S2SW89-F1
#
_entry.id   AF-A0A8S2SW89-F1
#
_cell.length_a   1.000
_cell.length_b   1.000
_cell.length_c   1.000
_cell.angle_alpha   90.00
_cell.angle_beta   90.00
_cell.angle_gamma   90.00
#
_symmetry.space_group_name_H-M   'P 1'
#
loop_
_entity.id
_entity.type
_entity.pdbx_description
1 polymer ?
#
loop_
_entity_poly.entity_id
_entity_poly.type
_entity_poly.pdbx_seq_one_letter_code
_entity_poly.pdbx_strand_id
1 'polypeptide(L)'
;MIGVNSIFDCLELNTPSNKRDIEELIRNQRQNNSKNSSSTHLNHLIIDVDTTLERLYGGFYPDWLAGGEWSHLYSYILSLLKTCQELSLCLIFCFDGTLYRSGQSQWYYEQLQHRKKVNQIFKHLKQNK
;
A
#
# COMPACT_ATOMS: atom_id res chain seq x y z
N MET A 1 7.02 7.82 -8.61
CA MET A 1 7.13 8.70 -7.43
C MET A 1 8.46 8.38 -6.75
N ILE A 2 9.38 9.35 -6.60
CA ILE A 2 10.65 9.07 -5.90
C ILE A 2 10.33 9.12 -4.40
N GLY A 3 10.27 7.95 -3.78
CA GLY A 3 10.25 7.86 -2.32
C GLY A 3 11.56 8.42 -1.75
N VAL A 4 11.50 8.93 -0.52
CA VAL A 4 12.72 9.31 0.19
C VAL A 4 13.44 8.02 0.60
N ASN A 5 14.58 7.76 -0.02
CA ASN A 5 15.38 6.58 0.30
C ASN A 5 15.80 6.61 1.78
N SER A 6 15.74 5.45 2.43
CA SER A 6 16.16 5.27 3.83
C SER A 6 15.41 6.09 4.88
N ILE A 7 14.29 6.73 4.54
CA ILE A 7 13.48 7.43 5.55
C ILE A 7 12.99 6.48 6.64
N PHE A 8 12.65 5.24 6.29
CA PHE A 8 12.27 4.21 7.25
C PHE A 8 13.44 3.83 8.16
N ASP A 9 14.64 3.63 7.62
CA ASP A 9 15.86 3.36 8.40
C ASP A 9 16.12 4.51 9.40
N CYS A 10 15.97 5.76 8.94
CA CYS A 10 16.10 6.93 9.81
C CYS A 10 15.02 6.99 10.90
N LEU A 11 13.77 6.65 10.58
CA LEU A 11 12.67 6.65 11.54
C LEU A 11 12.83 5.52 12.58
N GLU A 12 13.28 4.33 12.18
CA GLU A 12 13.52 3.22 13.10
C GLU A 12 14.65 3.54 14.10
N LEU A 13 15.72 4.18 13.64
CA LEU A 13 16.83 4.60 14.49
C LEU A 13 16.46 5.68 15.51
N ASN A 14 15.55 6.60 15.13
CA ASN A 14 15.22 7.76 15.96
C ASN A 14 13.89 7.61 16.73
N THR A 15 13.05 6.65 16.36
CA THR A 15 11.72 6.44 16.96
C THR A 15 11.33 4.96 17.10
N PRO A 16 12.12 4.12 17.81
CA PRO A 16 11.83 2.69 17.95
C PRO A 16 10.47 2.42 18.64
N SER A 17 9.96 3.38 19.41
CA SER A 17 8.70 3.29 20.18
C SER A 17 7.44 3.76 19.42
N ASN A 18 7.57 4.22 18.17
CA ASN A 18 6.45 4.83 17.44
C ASN A 18 5.61 3.85 16.63
N LYS A 19 5.99 2.56 16.58
CA LYS A 19 5.11 1.51 16.06
C LYS A 19 3.94 1.36 17.03
N ARG A 20 2.72 1.56 16.53
CA ARG A 20 1.49 1.42 17.33
C ARG A 20 0.56 0.43 16.66
N ASP A 21 -0.13 -0.34 17.49
CA ASP A 21 -1.28 -1.10 17.03
C ASP A 21 -2.42 -0.12 16.71
N ILE A 22 -3.01 -0.28 15.52
CA ILE A 22 -4.12 0.55 15.06
C ILE A 22 -5.34 0.36 15.95
N GLU A 23 -5.58 -0.85 16.46
CA GLU A 23 -6.70 -1.14 17.36
C GLU A 23 -6.55 -0.38 18.68
N GLU A 24 -5.35 -0.37 19.25
CA GLU A 24 -5.05 0.37 20.48
C GLU A 24 -5.20 1.88 20.26
N LEU A 25 -4.72 2.39 19.12
CA LEU A 25 -4.82 3.81 18.78
C LEU A 25 -6.28 4.26 18.68
N ILE A 26 -7.13 3.49 18.00
CA ILE A 26 -8.56 3.77 17.86
C ILE A 26 -9.27 3.69 19.22
N ARG A 27 -8.95 2.68 20.04
CA ARG A 27 -9.54 2.50 21.37
C ARG A 27 -9.22 3.70 22.27
N ASN A 28 -7.99 4.18 22.26
CA ASN A 28 -7.57 5.35 23.03
C ASN A 28 -8.26 6.64 22.55
N GLN A 29 -8.45 6.82 21.24
CA GLN A 29 -9.19 7.95 20.70
C GLN A 29 -10.66 7.95 21.14
N ARG A 30 -11.32 6.79 21.15
CA ARG A 30 -12.72 6.66 21.61
C ARG A 30 -12.90 7.05 23.07
N GLN A 31 -12.00 6.61 23.94
CA GLN A 31 -12.05 6.94 25.37
C GLN A 31 -11.91 8.45 25.62
N ASN A 32 -11.08 9.13 24.82
CA ASN A 32 -10.89 10.58 24.92
C ASN A 32 -12.06 11.40 24.36
N ASN A 33 -12.72 10.93 23.28
CA ASN A 33 -13.81 11.65 22.61
C ASN A 33 -15.17 11.53 23.31
N SER A 34 -15.37 10.56 24.22
CA SER A 34 -16.63 10.33 24.94
C SER A 34 -17.12 11.53 25.77
N LYS A 35 -16.25 12.52 26.08
CA LYS A 35 -16.62 13.71 26.85
C LYS A 35 -17.26 14.83 26.03
N ASN A 36 -17.14 14.81 24.70
CA ASN A 36 -17.66 15.87 23.81
C ASN A 36 -18.32 15.27 22.55
N SER A 37 -19.65 15.31 22.51
CA SER A 37 -20.55 15.11 21.35
C SER A 37 -21.02 13.69 20.98
N SER A 38 -22.24 13.66 20.45
CA SER A 38 -23.11 12.53 20.10
C SER A 38 -22.91 11.97 18.67
N SER A 39 -21.78 12.26 18.02
CA SER A 39 -21.51 11.82 16.65
C SER A 39 -20.66 10.55 16.63
N THR A 40 -21.14 9.51 15.94
CA THR A 40 -20.38 8.28 15.66
C THR A 40 -19.25 8.60 14.67
N HIS A 41 -18.11 9.05 15.19
CA HIS A 41 -16.95 9.38 14.36
C HIS A 41 -16.29 8.10 13.83
N LEU A 42 -16.30 7.91 12.50
CA LEU A 42 -15.52 6.87 11.82
C LEU A 42 -14.11 7.38 11.56
N ASN A 43 -13.11 6.54 11.84
CA ASN A 43 -11.73 6.83 11.45
C ASN A 43 -11.52 6.37 10.01
N HIS A 44 -10.75 7.12 9.23
CA HIS A 44 -10.50 6.83 7.82
C HIS A 44 -9.09 6.27 7.65
N LEU A 45 -8.97 5.13 6.98
CA LEU A 45 -7.69 4.54 6.60
C LEU A 45 -7.55 4.63 5.08
N ILE A 46 -6.58 5.41 4.64
CA ILE A 46 -6.28 5.64 3.24
C ILE A 46 -5.19 4.68 2.81
N ILE A 47 -5.45 3.94 1.73
CA ILE A 47 -4.52 2.97 1.16
C ILE A 47 -4.09 3.47 -0.21
N ASP A 48 -2.79 3.69 -0.37
CA ASP A 48 -2.16 3.86 -1.68
C ASP A 48 -2.08 2.49 -2.36
N VAL A 49 -2.84 2.32 -3.44
CA VAL A 49 -2.96 1.02 -4.11
C VAL A 49 -1.69 0.67 -4.88
N ASP A 50 -0.99 1.64 -5.47
CA ASP A 50 0.13 1.37 -6.37
C ASP A 50 1.30 0.71 -5.62
N THR A 51 1.48 1.08 -4.35
CA THR A 51 2.50 0.51 -3.46
C THR A 51 2.02 -0.71 -2.66
N THR A 52 0.71 -0.97 -2.62
CA THR A 52 0.14 -2.06 -1.80
C THR A 52 -0.55 -3.16 -2.60
N LEU A 53 -0.55 -3.09 -3.94
CA LEU A 53 -1.27 -4.02 -4.79
C LEU A 53 -0.96 -5.49 -4.48
N GLU A 54 0.33 -5.84 -4.32
CA GLU A 54 0.77 -7.18 -3.92
C GLU A 54 0.09 -7.64 -2.60
N ARG A 55 0.04 -6.75 -1.61
CA ARG A 55 -0.56 -7.05 -0.30
C ARG A 55 -2.08 -7.15 -0.39
N LEU A 56 -2.72 -6.41 -1.30
CA LEU A 56 -4.16 -6.55 -1.56
C LEU A 56 -4.52 -7.90 -2.18
N TYR A 57 -3.58 -8.55 -2.90
CA TYR A 57 -3.68 -9.95 -3.33
C TYR A 57 -3.29 -10.95 -2.21
N GLY A 58 -3.11 -10.48 -0.98
CA GLY A 58 -2.68 -11.28 0.18
C GLY A 58 -1.17 -11.43 0.31
N GLY A 59 -0.36 -11.01 -0.68
CA GLY A 59 1.10 -11.05 -0.61
C GLY A 59 1.72 -12.45 -0.69
N PHE A 60 0.95 -13.47 -1.04
CA PHE A 60 1.41 -14.87 -1.10
C PHE A 60 1.62 -15.38 -2.54
N TYR A 61 0.90 -14.79 -3.51
CA TYR A 61 0.87 -15.31 -4.87
C TYR A 61 1.51 -14.31 -5.83
N PRO A 62 2.59 -14.68 -6.55
CA PRO A 62 3.28 -13.77 -7.47
C PRO A 62 2.51 -13.52 -8.77
N ASP A 63 1.38 -14.19 -8.97
CA ASP A 63 0.50 -14.05 -10.14
C ASP A 63 -0.21 -12.68 -10.19
N TRP A 64 -0.25 -11.93 -9.08
CA TRP A 64 -0.76 -10.56 -9.03
C TRP A 64 -0.15 -9.66 -10.11
N LEU A 65 1.12 -9.89 -10.48
CA LEU A 65 1.85 -9.17 -11.53
C LEU A 65 1.27 -9.37 -12.93
N ALA A 66 0.61 -10.51 -13.19
CA ALA A 66 -0.02 -10.84 -14.46
C ALA A 66 -1.54 -10.59 -14.45
N GLY A 67 -2.05 -9.89 -13.45
CA GLY A 67 -3.48 -9.67 -13.21
C GLY A 67 -4.11 -10.68 -12.24
N GLY A 68 -3.40 -11.77 -11.94
CA GLY A 68 -3.74 -12.80 -10.96
C GLY A 68 -5.16 -13.36 -11.05
N GLU A 69 -5.52 -14.15 -10.05
CA GLU A 69 -6.93 -14.45 -9.81
C GLU A 69 -7.58 -13.32 -8.99
N TRP A 70 -8.51 -12.59 -9.62
CA TRP A 70 -9.29 -11.52 -8.97
C TRP A 70 -10.09 -12.01 -7.75
N SER A 71 -10.36 -13.32 -7.69
CA SER A 71 -10.99 -14.00 -6.55
C SER A 71 -10.15 -13.87 -5.27
N HIS A 72 -8.82 -13.94 -5.36
CA HIS A 72 -7.92 -13.81 -4.21
C HIS A 72 -7.92 -12.37 -3.67
N LEU A 73 -7.79 -11.39 -4.57
CA LEU A 73 -7.93 -9.97 -4.25
C LEU A 73 -9.28 -9.70 -3.54
N TYR A 74 -10.37 -10.17 -4.14
CA TYR A 74 -11.72 -9.98 -3.59
C TYR A 74 -11.85 -10.60 -2.19
N SER A 75 -11.40 -11.85 -2.02
CA SER A 75 -11.47 -12.56 -0.74
C SER A 75 -10.66 -11.86 0.35
N TYR A 76 -9.46 -11.38 0.01
CA TYR A 76 -8.61 -10.65 0.94
C TYR A 76 -9.23 -9.30 1.33
N ILE A 77 -9.73 -8.52 0.36
CA ILE A 77 -10.41 -7.24 0.62
C ILE A 77 -11.64 -7.44 1.51
N LEU A 78 -12.44 -8.49 1.29
CA LEU A 78 -13.58 -8.80 2.17
C LEU A 78 -13.15 -9.07 3.61
N SER A 79 -12.08 -9.84 3.80
CA SER A 79 -11.52 -10.10 5.13
C SER A 79 -11.06 -8.81 5.80
N LEU A 80 -10.33 -7.96 5.08
CA LEU A 80 -9.85 -6.67 5.55
C LEU A 80 -11.01 -5.71 5.90
N LEU A 81 -12.06 -5.68 5.08
CA LEU A 81 -13.27 -4.88 5.33
C LEU A 81 -13.97 -5.33 6.60
N LYS A 82 -14.07 -6.65 6.85
CA LYS A 82 -14.68 -7.17 8.08
C LYS A 82 -13.94 -6.69 9.32
N THR A 83 -12.60 -6.81 9.35
CA THR A 83 -11.78 -6.28 10.45
C THR A 83 -11.97 -4.76 10.62
N CYS A 84 -12.04 -4.01 9.52
CA CYS A 84 -12.27 -2.57 9.58
C CYS A 84 -13.64 -2.21 10.14
N GLN A 85 -14.70 -2.95 9.81
CA GLN A 85 -16.04 -2.75 10.37
C GLN A 85 -16.04 -2.93 11.89
N GLU A 86 -15.37 -3.97 12.39
CA GLU A 86 -15.22 -4.24 13.84
C GLU A 86 -14.51 -3.08 14.57
N LEU A 87 -13.56 -2.41 13.89
CA LEU A 87 -12.82 -1.26 14.41
C LEU A 87 -13.47 0.10 14.10
N SER A 88 -14.59 0.11 13.36
CA SER A 88 -15.25 1.33 12.84
C SER A 88 -14.30 2.21 12.02
N LEU A 89 -13.54 1.54 11.15
CA LEU A 89 -12.69 2.12 10.13
C LEU A 89 -13.41 2.16 8.79
N CYS A 90 -13.32 3.31 8.11
CA CYS A 90 -13.66 3.45 6.70
C CYS A 90 -12.39 3.27 5.87
N LEU A 91 -12.37 2.28 4.97
CA LEU A 91 -11.28 2.06 4.03
C LEU A 91 -11.48 2.92 2.78
N ILE A 92 -10.44 3.66 2.39
CA ILE A 92 -10.41 4.45 1.16
C ILE A 92 -9.22 3.98 0.32
N PHE A 93 -9.50 3.45 -0.87
CA PHE A 93 -8.47 3.06 -1.84
C PHE A 93 -8.19 4.21 -2.79
N CYS A 94 -6.94 4.67 -2.83
CA CYS A 94 -6.47 5.69 -3.73
C CYS A 94 -5.70 5.06 -4.88
N PHE A 95 -6.21 5.29 -6.08
CA PHE A 95 -5.55 4.91 -7.33
C PHE A 95 -4.93 6.16 -7.94
N ASP A 96 -3.68 6.03 -8.38
CA ASP A 96 -3.06 7.06 -9.19
C ASP A 96 -3.84 7.23 -10.49
N GLY A 97 -4.25 8.47 -10.77
CA GLY A 97 -4.93 8.84 -11.99
C GLY A 97 -3.95 9.09 -13.13
N THR A 98 -4.05 10.27 -13.74
CA THR A 98 -3.15 10.64 -14.83
C THR A 98 -1.78 11.10 -14.34
N LEU A 99 -0.73 10.76 -15.09
CA LEU A 99 0.64 11.24 -14.86
C LEU A 99 0.71 12.78 -14.84
N TYR A 100 1.20 13.32 -13.73
CA TYR A 100 1.44 14.76 -13.56
C TYR A 100 2.48 15.24 -14.59
N ARG A 101 2.22 16.38 -15.26
CA ARG A 101 3.05 16.85 -16.40
C ARG A 101 4.54 16.98 -16.07
N SER A 102 4.89 17.42 -14.86
CA SER A 102 6.29 17.57 -14.43
C SER A 102 7.01 16.23 -14.19
N GLY A 103 6.28 15.12 -13.99
CA GLY A 103 6.83 13.80 -13.74
C GLY A 103 6.97 12.91 -14.98
N GLN A 104 6.43 13.34 -16.14
CA GLN A 104 6.36 12.49 -17.34
C GLN A 104 7.73 12.12 -17.91
N SER A 105 8.66 13.08 -18.00
CA SER A 105 10.02 12.82 -18.50
C SER A 105 10.79 11.84 -17.62
N GLN A 106 10.62 11.96 -16.30
CA GLN A 106 11.24 11.07 -15.32
C GLN A 106 10.62 9.67 -15.38
N TRP A 107 9.30 9.57 -15.40
CA TRP A 107 8.60 8.29 -15.55
C TRP A 107 9.04 7.61 -16.85
N TYR A 108 9.13 8.35 -17.96
CA TYR A 108 9.61 7.81 -19.23
C TYR A 108 11.03 7.26 -19.14
N TYR A 109 11.93 7.97 -18.46
CA TYR A 109 13.29 7.49 -18.21
C TYR A 109 13.28 6.20 -17.37
N GLU A 110 12.49 6.13 -16.30
CA GLU A 110 12.34 4.93 -15.47
C GLU A 110 11.81 3.74 -16.27
N GLN A 111 10.79 3.95 -17.10
CA GLN A 111 10.26 2.90 -18.00
C GLN A 111 11.32 2.38 -18.98
N LEU A 112 12.16 3.27 -19.52
CA LEU A 112 13.28 2.87 -20.37
C LEU A 112 14.29 1.99 -19.63
N GLN A 113 14.63 2.34 -18.38
CA GLN A 113 15.56 1.55 -17.57
C GLN A 113 14.96 0.19 -17.17
N HIS A 114 13.68 0.16 -16.77
CA HIS A 114 12.96 -1.09 -16.51
C HIS A 114 12.96 -2.00 -17.74
N ARG A 115 12.63 -1.47 -18.92
CA ARG A 115 12.66 -2.23 -20.17
C ARG A 115 14.05 -2.79 -20.48
N LYS A 116 15.11 -2.01 -20.28
CA LYS A 116 16.50 -2.47 -20.46
C LYS A 116 16.82 -3.62 -19.51
N LYS A 117 16.47 -3.50 -18.23
CA LYS A 117 16.69 -4.54 -17.22
C LYS A 117 15.94 -5.84 -17.56
N VAL A 118 14.66 -5.74 -17.92
CA VAL A 118 13.85 -6.89 -18.36
C VAL A 118 14.48 -7.57 -19.57
N ASN A 119 14.90 -6.81 -20.58
CA ASN A 119 15.58 -7.36 -21.75
C ASN A 119 16.90 -8.05 -21.42
N GLN A 120 17.68 -7.53 -20.47
CA GLN A 120 18.91 -8.17 -20.01
C GLN A 120 18.62 -9.51 -19.32
N ILE A 121 17.59 -9.56 -18.47
CA ILE A 121 17.13 -10.80 -17.83
C ILE A 121 16.75 -11.84 -18.89
N PHE A 122 15.91 -11.46 -19.86
CA PHE A 122 15.50 -12.38 -20.94
C PHE A 122 16.68 -12.86 -21.79
N LYS A 123 17.65 -12.00 -22.12
CA LYS A 123 18.87 -12.41 -22.83
C LYS A 123 19.66 -13.44 -22.02
N HIS A 124 19.84 -13.21 -20.72
CA HIS A 124 20.53 -14.15 -19.84
C HIS A 124 19.82 -15.50 -19.76
N LEU A 125 18.49 -15.51 -19.59
CA LEU A 125 17.69 -16.74 -19.57
C LEU A 125 17.77 -17.51 -20.90
N LYS A 126 17.84 -16.80 -22.05
CA LYS A 126 17.96 -17.43 -23.37
C LYS A 126 19.35 -18.01 -23.63
N GLN A 127 20.39 -17.44 -23.04
CA GLN A 127 21.78 -17.88 -23.21
C GLN A 127 22.20 -19.01 -22.25
N ASN A 128 21.51 -19.15 -21.11
CA ASN A 128 21.76 -20.19 -20.11
C ASN A 128 20.73 -21.34 -20.18
N LYS A 129 20.22 -21.59 -21.38
CA LYS A 129 19.34 -22.71 -21.73
C LYS A 129 20.09 -23.61 -22.70
#